data_AF-A0A965AKI0-F1
#
_entry.id   AF-A0A965AKI0-F1
#
_cell.length_a   1.000
_cell.length_b   1.000
_cell.length_c   1.000
_cell.angle_alpha   90.00
_cell.angle_beta   90.00
_cell.angle_gamma   90.00
#
_symmetry.space_group_name_H-M   'P 1'
#
loop_
_entity.id
_entity.type
_entity.pdbx_description
1 polymer ?
#
loop_
_entity_poly.entity_id
_entity_poly.type
_entity_poly.pdbx_seq_one_letter_code
_entity_poly.pdbx_strand_id
1 'polypeptide(L)'
;TGLVEEQHLFTAGGERLASVRTSRHRVDPTSGAALPRLVEVSWPASGVEFKLELTSLVTNAPAADPGQLWQMPAYEGYEPVDLADPTVMITPVGGPADH
;
A
#
# COMPACT_ATOMS: atom_id res chain seq x y z
N THR A 1 20.45 10.31 -11.94
CA THR A 1 19.39 9.94 -10.97
C THR A 1 19.41 8.44 -10.79
N GLY A 2 19.16 7.94 -9.58
CA GLY A 2 18.96 6.52 -9.33
C GLY A 2 17.47 6.20 -9.36
N LEU A 3 16.98 5.66 -10.47
CA LEU A 3 15.59 5.24 -10.60
C LEU A 3 15.47 3.76 -10.22
N VAL A 4 14.43 3.42 -9.47
CA VAL A 4 14.09 2.01 -9.22
C VAL A 4 13.29 1.52 -10.41
N GLU A 5 13.91 0.75 -11.31
CA GLU A 5 13.22 0.17 -12.47
C GLU A 5 12.47 -1.11 -12.10
N GLU A 6 13.08 -1.94 -11.26
CA GLU A 6 12.48 -3.19 -10.82
C GLU A 6 12.82 -3.50 -9.36
N GLN A 7 11.91 -4.21 -8.71
CA GLN A 7 12.12 -4.79 -7.39
C GLN A 7 11.56 -6.21 -7.39
N HIS A 8 12.34 -7.14 -6.87
CA HIS A 8 11.96 -8.55 -6.78
C HIS A 8 11.98 -8.98 -5.32
N LEU A 9 10.94 -9.69 -4.90
CA LEU A 9 10.85 -10.30 -3.58
C LEU A 9 11.06 -11.80 -3.74
N PHE A 10 11.91 -12.38 -2.89
CA PHE A 10 12.25 -13.79 -2.91
C PHE A 10 11.93 -14.46 -1.58
N THR A 11 11.65 -15.76 -1.61
CA THR A 11 11.65 -16.61 -0.43
C THR A 11 13.07 -16.74 0.13
N ALA A 12 13.20 -17.26 1.35
CA ALA A 12 14.50 -17.65 1.90
C ALA A 12 15.21 -18.70 1.04
N GLY A 13 14.45 -19.50 0.27
CA GLY A 13 14.99 -20.48 -0.69
C GLY A 13 15.42 -19.89 -2.04
N GLY A 14 15.24 -18.58 -2.26
CA GLY A 14 15.61 -17.90 -3.51
C GLY A 14 14.55 -17.96 -4.62
N GLU A 15 13.36 -18.50 -4.35
CA GLU A 15 12.25 -18.49 -5.30
C GLU A 15 11.59 -17.12 -5.33
N ARG A 16 11.21 -16.63 -6.51
CA ARG A 16 10.57 -15.32 -6.64
C ARG A 16 9.11 -15.38 -6.19
N LEU A 17 8.78 -14.62 -5.15
CA LEU A 17 7.43 -14.47 -4.62
C LEU A 17 6.62 -13.45 -5.43
N ALA A 18 7.23 -12.30 -5.71
CA ALA A 18 6.61 -11.21 -6.44
C ALA A 18 7.68 -10.37 -7.14
N SER A 19 7.26 -9.66 -8.19
CA SER A 19 8.08 -8.64 -8.84
C SER A 19 7.26 -7.42 -9.16
N VAL A 20 7.94 -6.28 -9.10
CA VAL A 20 7.40 -4.99 -9.49
C VAL A 20 8.30 -4.39 -10.55
N ARG A 21 7.71 -3.88 -11.62
CA ARG A 21 8.38 -3.01 -12.58
C ARG A 21 7.77 -1.62 -12.49
N THR A 22 8.62 -0.59 -12.47
CA THR A 22 8.14 0.79 -12.50
C THR A 22 8.67 1.51 -13.73
N SER A 23 7.88 2.44 -14.24
CA SER A 23 8.24 3.19 -15.43
C SER A 23 7.57 4.56 -15.47
N ARG A 24 7.87 5.31 -16.54
CA ARG A 24 7.31 6.65 -16.81
C ARG A 24 7.65 7.65 -15.70
N HIS A 25 8.83 7.53 -15.09
CA HIS A 25 9.22 8.38 -13.97
C HIS A 25 9.16 9.86 -14.32
N ARG A 26 8.73 10.66 -13.36
CA ARG A 26 8.75 12.12 -13.43
C ARG A 26 9.41 12.67 -12.19
N VAL A 27 10.20 13.71 -12.37
CA VAL A 27 10.76 14.47 -11.27
C VAL A 27 9.68 15.42 -10.77
N ASP A 28 9.32 15.28 -9.51
CA ASP A 28 8.52 16.27 -8.81
C ASP A 28 9.34 17.56 -8.66
N PRO A 29 8.91 18.69 -9.24
CA PRO A 29 9.74 19.90 -9.28
C PRO A 29 9.94 20.53 -7.90
N THR A 30 9.01 20.31 -6.97
CA THR A 30 9.07 20.89 -5.63
C THR A 30 10.05 20.16 -4.72
N SER A 31 10.02 18.82 -4.72
CA SER A 31 10.88 18.00 -3.86
C SER A 31 12.15 17.47 -4.53
N GLY A 32 12.22 17.49 -5.88
CA GLY A 32 13.28 16.85 -6.66
C GLY A 32 13.19 15.32 -6.73
N ALA A 33 12.16 14.71 -6.12
CA ALA A 33 12.00 13.25 -6.12
C ALA A 33 11.62 12.73 -7.52
N ALA A 34 12.29 11.68 -7.98
CA ALA A 34 11.92 10.99 -9.21
C ALA A 34 10.94 9.84 -8.89
N LEU A 35 9.68 10.00 -9.28
CA LEU A 35 8.59 9.11 -8.92
C LEU A 35 8.04 8.38 -10.16
N PRO A 36 7.79 7.06 -10.11
CA PRO A 36 7.18 6.35 -11.22
C PRO A 36 5.74 6.81 -11.45
N ARG A 37 5.26 6.67 -12.68
CA ARG A 37 3.86 6.96 -13.05
C ARG A 37 3.09 5.72 -13.45
N LEU A 38 3.82 4.63 -13.64
CA LEU A 38 3.30 3.31 -13.92
C LEU A 38 4.02 2.31 -13.03
N VAL A 39 3.25 1.49 -12.31
CA VAL A 39 3.73 0.36 -11.52
C VAL A 39 2.99 -0.89 -11.99
N GLU A 40 3.75 -1.90 -12.38
CA GLU A 40 3.25 -3.21 -12.81
C GLU A 40 3.66 -4.24 -11.75
N VAL A 41 2.69 -4.98 -11.23
CA VAL A 41 2.89 -5.94 -10.13
C VAL A 41 2.52 -7.33 -10.62
N SER A 42 3.43 -8.27 -10.40
CA SER A 42 3.24 -9.70 -10.62
C SER A 42 3.43 -10.46 -9.31
N TRP A 43 2.41 -11.23 -8.92
CA TRP A 43 2.45 -12.13 -7.77
C TRP A 43 1.87 -13.50 -8.15
N PRO A 44 2.69 -14.39 -8.72
CA PRO A 44 2.23 -15.63 -9.35
C PRO A 44 1.48 -16.57 -8.40
N ALA A 45 1.97 -16.75 -7.17
CA ALA A 45 1.37 -17.69 -6.21
C ALA A 45 -0.07 -17.32 -5.81
N SER A 46 -0.42 -16.03 -5.88
CA SER A 46 -1.79 -15.54 -5.62
C SER A 46 -2.62 -15.39 -6.91
N GLY A 47 -2.00 -15.55 -8.09
CA GLY A 47 -2.62 -15.26 -9.39
C GLY A 47 -2.84 -13.77 -9.64
N VAL A 48 -2.28 -12.89 -8.82
CA VAL A 48 -2.49 -11.45 -8.90
C VAL A 48 -1.51 -10.84 -9.89
N GLU A 49 -2.07 -10.21 -10.93
CA GLU A 49 -1.36 -9.41 -11.93
C GLU A 49 -2.14 -8.11 -12.10
N PHE A 50 -1.52 -6.96 -11.82
CA PHE A 50 -2.19 -5.68 -12.00
C PHE A 50 -1.25 -4.53 -12.31
N LYS A 51 -1.89 -3.43 -12.72
CA LYS A 51 -1.25 -2.20 -13.15
C LYS A 51 -1.81 -1.02 -12.35
N LEU A 52 -0.94 -0.20 -11.78
CA LEU A 52 -1.29 1.07 -11.15
C LEU A 52 -0.80 2.20 -12.03
N GLU A 53 -1.74 3.03 -12.49
CA GLU A 53 -1.42 4.31 -13.11
C GLU A 53 -1.55 5.41 -12.07
N LEU A 54 -0.42 6.00 -11.69
CA LEU A 54 -0.39 7.06 -10.68
C LEU A 54 -0.64 8.39 -11.39
N THR A 55 -1.73 9.08 -11.03
CA THR A 55 -2.18 10.32 -11.69
C THR A 55 -1.87 11.56 -10.86
N SER A 56 -2.28 11.59 -9.60
CA SER A 56 -2.04 12.71 -8.70
C SER A 56 -1.11 12.27 -7.59
N LEU A 57 0.14 12.76 -7.63
CA LEU A 57 1.13 12.54 -6.59
C LEU A 57 1.43 13.89 -5.94
N VAL A 58 1.30 13.95 -4.62
CA VAL A 58 1.70 15.11 -3.83
C VAL A 58 2.79 14.66 -2.89
N THR A 59 3.96 15.29 -2.99
CA THR A 59 5.13 14.93 -2.19
C THR A 59 5.29 15.96 -1.07
N ASN A 60 5.50 15.49 0.16
CA ASN A 60 5.73 16.35 1.33
C ASN A 60 4.64 17.42 1.53
N ALA A 61 3.37 17.07 1.31
CA ALA A 61 2.26 17.98 1.56
C ALA A 61 2.24 18.39 3.05
N PRO A 62 2.21 19.69 3.37
CA PRO A 62 2.07 20.12 4.76
C PRO A 62 0.69 19.70 5.28
N ALA A 63 0.66 18.93 6.37
CA ALA A 63 -0.55 18.68 7.13
C ALA A 63 -0.75 19.79 8.16
N ALA A 64 -1.98 20.29 8.28
CA ALA A 64 -2.33 21.34 9.25
C ALA A 64 -2.08 20.89 10.69
N ASP A 65 -2.28 19.60 10.98
CA ASP A 65 -1.90 18.94 12.22
C ASP A 65 -1.18 17.62 11.88
N PRO A 66 0.16 17.55 11.99
CA PRO A 66 0.92 16.33 11.73
C PRO A 66 0.50 15.14 12.60
N GLY A 67 -0.06 15.42 13.78
CA GLY A 67 -0.56 14.39 14.69
C GLY A 67 -1.73 13.63 14.10
N GLN A 68 -2.60 14.30 13.34
CA GLN A 68 -3.79 13.71 12.71
C GLN A 68 -3.47 12.70 11.59
N LEU A 69 -2.34 12.86 10.90
CA LEU A 69 -1.93 11.93 9.83
C LEU A 69 -1.73 10.50 10.34
N TRP A 70 -1.37 10.34 11.62
CA TRP A 70 -0.99 9.08 12.23
C TRP A 70 -1.85 8.72 13.44
N GLN A 71 -3.02 9.35 13.60
CA GLN A 71 -4.01 8.91 14.58
C GLN A 71 -4.72 7.66 14.06
N MET A 72 -5.06 6.75 14.99
CA MET A 72 -5.97 5.66 14.68
C MET A 72 -7.32 6.26 14.27
N PRO A 73 -7.86 5.95 13.07
CA PRO A 73 -9.15 6.45 12.67
C PRO A 73 -10.23 5.87 13.59
N ALA A 74 -11.08 6.74 14.12
CA ALA A 74 -12.27 6.34 14.87
C ALA A 74 -13.49 6.50 13.95
N TYR A 75 -14.25 5.41 13.77
CA TYR A 75 -15.49 5.43 13.01
C TYR A 75 -16.66 5.18 13.96
N GLU A 76 -17.76 5.88 13.74
CA GLU A 76 -18.99 5.63 14.49
C GLU A 76 -19.44 4.17 14.30
N GLY A 77 -19.71 3.48 15.40
CA GLY A 77 -20.08 2.06 15.39
C GLY A 77 -18.92 1.07 15.33
N TYR A 78 -17.66 1.52 15.30
CA TYR A 78 -16.47 0.67 15.31
C TYR A 78 -15.61 0.91 16.55
N GLU A 79 -15.63 -0.04 17.47
CA GLU A 79 -14.78 -0.02 18.66
C GLU A 79 -13.39 -0.61 18.36
N PRO A 80 -12.30 -0.02 18.88
CA PRO A 80 -10.97 -0.60 18.76
C PRO A 80 -10.91 -2.00 19.40
N VAL A 81 -10.30 -2.95 18.70
CA VAL A 81 -10.08 -4.31 19.20
C VAL A 81 -8.62 -4.49 19.57
N ASP A 82 -8.35 -4.90 20.82
CA ASP A 82 -7.00 -5.30 21.23
C ASP A 82 -6.70 -6.73 20.73
N LEU A 83 -5.81 -6.83 19.74
CA LEU A 83 -5.41 -8.12 19.16
C LEU A 83 -4.48 -8.94 20.08
N ALA A 84 -3.93 -8.32 21.13
CA ALA A 84 -3.08 -9.00 22.10
C ALA A 84 -3.87 -9.57 23.29
N ASP A 85 -5.16 -9.23 23.42
CA ASP A 85 -6.02 -9.81 24.43
C ASP A 85 -6.36 -11.26 24.06
N PRO A 86 -5.89 -12.26 24.83
CA PRO A 86 -6.11 -13.67 24.54
C PRO A 86 -7.59 -14.09 24.66
N THR A 87 -8.45 -13.21 25.19
CA THR A 87 -9.89 -13.43 25.31
C THR A 87 -10.68 -12.94 24.09
N VAL A 88 -10.06 -12.17 23.20
CA VAL A 88 -10.70 -11.69 21.96
C VAL A 88 -10.83 -12.83 20.96
N MET A 89 -12.07 -13.21 20.67
CA MET A 89 -12.42 -14.10 19.56
C MET A 89 -12.86 -13.28 18.35
N ILE A 90 -12.00 -13.18 17.34
CA ILE A 90 -12.35 -12.53 16.06
C ILE A 90 -13.25 -13.48 15.26
N THR A 91 -14.56 -13.31 15.40
CA THR A 91 -15.54 -14.00 14.56
C THR A 91 -15.71 -13.23 13.24
N PRO A 92 -15.71 -13.88 12.06
CA PRO A 92 -16.01 -13.20 10.81
C PRO A 92 -17.38 -12.54 10.89
N VAL A 93 -17.46 -11.22 10.64
CA VAL A 93 -18.74 -10.55 10.43
C VAL A 93 -19.31 -11.10 9.13
N GLY A 94 -20.45 -11.79 9.21
CA GLY A 94 -21.19 -12.23 8.03
C GLY A 94 -21.45 -11.03 7.13
N GLY A 95 -21.05 -11.13 5.86
CA GLY A 95 -21.29 -10.09 4.87
C GLY A 95 -22.77 -9.72 4.77
N PRO A 96 -23.10 -8.51 4.30
CA PRO A 96 -24.48 -8.05 4.20
C PRO A 96 -25.28 -9.02 3.32
N ALA A 97 -26.46 -9.41 3.78
CA ALA A 97 -27.45 -10.05 2.93
C ALA A 97 -27.93 -9.03 1.90
N ASP A 98 -27.71 -9.31 0.62
CA ASP A 98 -28.33 -8.60 -0.50
C ASP A 98 -29.86 -8.59 -0.31
N HIS A 99 -30.45 -7.39 -0.36
CA HIS A 99 -31.88 -7.16 -0.58
C HIS A 99 -32.07 -6.01 -1.56
#